data_AF-A0AAJ1UHN6-F1
#
_entry.id   AF-A0AAJ1UHN6-F1
#
_cell.length_a   1.000
_cell.length_b   1.000
_cell.length_c   1.000
_cell.angle_alpha   90.00
_cell.angle_beta   90.00
_cell.angle_gamma   90.00
#
_symmetry.space_group_name_H-M   'P 1'
#
loop_
_entity.id
_entity.type
_entity.pdbx_description
1 polymer ?
#
loop_
_entity_poly.entity_id
_entity_poly.type
_entity_poly.pdbx_seq_one_letter_code
_entity_poly.pdbx_strand_id
1 'polypeptide(L)'
;MSNYWQKRQEEVFLNAEKITNTYYKKLEKSFEQAKKEIELVINGFYMKYAKENSLVRFSDAQLLLSRTEIAGLRTFIERVNDTMGEYDLELTNMSIKARITRYQALEKQIDSILQRLYSVDY
;
A
#
# COMPACT_ATOMS: atom_id res chain seq x y z
N MET A 1 4.95 -44.91 32.84
CA MET A 1 5.58 -43.57 32.68
C MET A 1 5.48 -43.01 31.24
N SER A 2 5.31 -43.83 30.20
CA SER A 2 5.14 -43.39 28.78
C SER A 2 3.96 -42.44 28.52
N ASN A 3 2.80 -42.68 29.15
CA ASN A 3 1.56 -41.95 28.85
C ASN A 3 1.60 -40.46 29.27
N TYR A 4 2.28 -40.15 30.38
CA TYR A 4 2.41 -38.76 30.86
C TYR A 4 3.27 -37.92 29.91
N TRP A 5 4.42 -38.47 29.49
CA TRP A 5 5.32 -37.78 28.57
C TRP A 5 4.71 -37.59 27.18
N GLN A 6 3.94 -38.57 26.69
CA GLN A 6 3.19 -38.42 25.43
C GLN A 6 2.14 -37.30 25.51
N LYS A 7 1.30 -37.28 26.56
CA LYS A 7 0.30 -36.20 26.75
C LYS A 7 0.95 -34.82 26.84
N ARG A 8 2.07 -34.72 27.58
CA ARG A 8 2.83 -33.47 27.70
C ARG A 8 3.39 -33.01 26.36
N GLN A 9 3.87 -33.92 25.53
CA GLN A 9 4.41 -33.59 24.21
C GLN A 9 3.31 -33.11 23.25
N GLU A 10 2.13 -33.73 23.31
CA GLU A 10 0.94 -33.31 22.55
C GLU A 10 0.44 -31.92 22.99
N GLU A 11 0.36 -31.65 24.30
CA GLU A 11 0.00 -30.33 24.84
C GLU A 11 0.99 -29.22 24.43
N VAL A 12 2.29 -29.54 24.43
CA VAL A 12 3.34 -28.61 23.96
C VAL A 12 3.18 -28.31 22.48
N PHE A 13 2.89 -29.32 21.66
CA PHE A 13 2.65 -29.15 20.23
C PHE A 13 1.42 -28.27 19.96
N LEU A 14 0.27 -28.58 20.58
CA LEU A 14 -0.96 -27.80 20.44
C LEU A 14 -0.80 -26.35 20.91
N ASN A 15 -0.04 -26.12 21.98
CA ASN A 15 0.24 -24.76 22.44
C ASN A 15 1.17 -24.02 21.48
N ALA A 16 2.19 -24.68 20.92
CA ALA A 16 3.06 -24.08 19.91
C ALA A 16 2.28 -23.70 18.64
N GLU A 17 1.35 -24.56 18.19
CA GLU A 17 0.45 -24.31 17.07
C GLU A 17 -0.48 -23.13 17.34
N LYS A 18 -1.11 -23.06 18.52
CA LYS A 18 -1.94 -21.90 18.92
C LYS A 18 -1.16 -20.59 18.95
N ILE A 19 0.07 -20.59 19.46
CA ILE A 19 0.95 -19.41 19.47
C ILE A 19 1.28 -19.00 18.04
N THR A 20 1.62 -19.97 17.19
CA THR A 20 1.92 -19.74 15.76
C THR A 20 0.71 -19.13 15.05
N ASN A 21 -0.47 -19.73 15.16
CA ASN A 21 -1.71 -19.21 14.57
C ASN A 21 -2.02 -17.77 15.06
N THR A 22 -1.84 -17.51 16.36
CA THR A 22 -2.03 -16.16 16.92
C THR A 22 -1.05 -15.14 16.33
N TYR A 23 0.19 -15.54 16.06
CA TYR A 23 1.18 -14.68 15.40
C TYR A 23 0.78 -14.37 13.95
N TYR A 24 0.37 -15.37 13.18
CA TYR A 24 -0.07 -15.17 11.79
C TYR A 24 -1.30 -14.27 11.70
N LYS A 25 -2.28 -14.44 12.60
CA LYS A 25 -3.45 -13.53 12.69
C LYS A 25 -3.07 -12.09 13.01
N LYS A 26 -2.05 -11.87 13.85
CA LYS A 26 -1.55 -10.51 14.13
C LYS A 26 -0.85 -9.92 12.90
N LEU A 27 -0.08 -10.74 12.19
CA LEU A 27 0.62 -10.35 10.96
C LEU A 27 -0.38 -9.96 9.86
N GLU A 28 -1.38 -10.80 9.60
CA GLU A 28 -2.50 -10.52 8.69
C GLU A 28 -3.16 -9.18 8.99
N LYS A 29 -3.57 -8.95 10.26
CA LYS A 29 -4.16 -7.68 10.69
C LYS A 29 -3.25 -6.47 10.44
N SER A 30 -1.93 -6.63 10.61
CA SER A 30 -0.99 -5.54 10.34
C SER A 30 -0.91 -5.19 8.85
N PHE A 31 -0.96 -6.18 7.96
CA PHE A 31 -0.99 -5.95 6.51
C PHE A 31 -2.32 -5.39 6.04
N GLU A 32 -3.45 -5.83 6.60
CA GLU A 32 -4.76 -5.24 6.32
C GLU A 32 -4.82 -3.77 6.74
N GLN A 33 -4.23 -3.44 7.89
CA GLN A 33 -4.11 -2.07 8.35
C GLN A 33 -3.23 -1.24 7.39
N ALA A 34 -2.07 -1.76 7.00
CA ALA A 34 -1.19 -1.11 6.04
C ALA A 34 -1.88 -0.88 4.68
N LYS A 35 -2.69 -1.84 4.21
CA LYS A 35 -3.51 -1.69 3.00
C LYS A 35 -4.46 -0.50 3.10
N LYS A 36 -5.25 -0.42 4.18
CA LYS A 36 -6.19 0.69 4.41
C LYS A 36 -5.49 2.04 4.45
N GLU A 37 -4.33 2.11 5.09
CA GLU A 37 -3.54 3.34 5.17
C GLU A 37 -3.03 3.79 3.80
N ILE A 38 -2.55 2.86 2.96
CA ILE A 38 -2.13 3.18 1.59
C ILE A 38 -3.32 3.62 0.73
N GLU A 39 -4.46 2.94 0.82
CA GLU A 39 -5.69 3.33 0.12
C GLU A 39 -6.12 4.76 0.49
N LEU A 40 -6.06 5.12 1.78
CA LEU A 40 -6.35 6.49 2.24
C LEU A 40 -5.40 7.53 1.64
N VAL A 41 -4.10 7.21 1.59
CA VAL A 41 -3.09 8.09 0.99
C VAL A 41 -3.34 8.25 -0.51
N ILE A 42 -3.61 7.16 -1.23
CA ILE A 42 -3.95 7.16 -2.67
C ILE A 42 -5.18 8.04 -2.91
N ASN A 43 -6.26 7.83 -2.14
CA ASN A 43 -7.49 8.61 -2.25
C ASN A 43 -7.26 10.10 -1.98
N GLY A 44 -6.40 10.43 -1.00
CA GLY A 44 -5.97 11.80 -0.73
C GLY A 44 -5.33 12.47 -1.94
N PHE A 45 -4.46 11.77 -2.66
CA PHE A 45 -3.84 12.29 -3.87
C PHE A 45 -4.84 12.47 -5.02
N TYR A 46 -5.77 11.53 -5.21
CA TYR A 46 -6.83 11.68 -6.21
C TYR A 46 -7.73 12.89 -5.93
N MET A 47 -8.14 13.10 -4.67
CA MET A 47 -8.93 14.28 -4.29
C MET A 47 -8.16 15.58 -4.51
N LYS A 48 -6.86 15.62 -4.15
CA LYS A 48 -6.01 16.78 -4.38
C LYS A 48 -5.91 17.11 -5.88
N TYR A 49 -5.64 16.10 -6.71
CA TYR A 49 -5.56 16.26 -8.17
C TYR A 49 -6.88 16.77 -8.75
N ALA A 50 -8.02 16.18 -8.35
CA ALA A 50 -9.33 16.62 -8.81
C ALA A 50 -9.59 18.08 -8.47
N LYS A 51 -9.25 18.50 -7.25
CA LYS A 51 -9.38 19.90 -6.82
C LYS A 51 -8.48 20.85 -7.62
N GLU A 52 -7.20 20.52 -7.76
CA GLU A 52 -6.21 21.36 -8.47
C GLU A 52 -6.49 21.48 -9.97
N ASN A 53 -7.15 20.47 -10.56
CA ASN A 53 -7.49 20.44 -11.99
C ASN A 53 -8.98 20.70 -12.25
N SER A 54 -9.74 21.15 -11.25
CA SER A 54 -11.17 21.47 -11.36
C SER A 54 -12.02 20.33 -11.96
N LEU A 55 -11.69 19.08 -11.63
CA LEU A 55 -12.43 17.91 -12.07
C LEU A 55 -13.71 17.74 -11.24
N VAL A 56 -14.83 17.49 -11.93
CA VAL A 56 -16.14 17.32 -11.29
C VAL A 56 -16.29 15.93 -10.68
N ARG A 57 -15.62 14.91 -11.24
CA ARG A 57 -15.74 13.52 -10.80
C ARG A 57 -14.40 12.94 -10.38
N PHE A 58 -14.43 12.19 -9.27
CA PHE A 58 -13.29 11.43 -8.77
C PHE A 58 -12.78 10.38 -9.77
N SER A 59 -13.69 9.74 -10.51
CA SER A 59 -13.35 8.76 -11.56
C SER A 59 -12.46 9.35 -12.66
N ASP A 60 -12.63 10.64 -12.95
CA ASP A 60 -11.87 11.31 -14.01
C ASP A 60 -10.42 11.51 -13.56
N ALA A 61 -10.20 11.81 -12.28
CA ALA A 61 -8.86 11.84 -11.67
C ALA A 61 -8.19 10.46 -11.73
N GLN A 62 -8.94 9.39 -11.42
CA GLN A 62 -8.44 8.02 -11.52
C GLN A 62 -8.02 7.65 -12.95
N LEU A 63 -8.83 8.01 -13.95
CA LEU A 63 -8.55 7.72 -15.35
C LEU A 63 -7.33 8.51 -15.87
N LEU A 64 -7.17 9.77 -15.47
CA LEU A 64 -6.05 10.62 -15.92
C LEU A 64 -4.71 10.23 -15.29
N LEU A 65 -4.74 9.75 -14.04
CA LEU A 65 -3.53 9.38 -13.28
C LEU A 65 -3.17 7.89 -13.43
N SER A 66 -4.11 7.02 -13.81
CA SER A 66 -3.83 5.60 -14.10
C SER A 66 -3.08 5.38 -15.42
N ARG A 67 -3.05 6.39 -16.30
CA ARG A 67 -2.19 6.39 -17.50
C ARG A 67 -0.75 6.48 -17.06
N THR A 68 -0.08 5.33 -17.04
CA THR A 68 1.30 5.21 -16.56
C THR A 68 2.25 5.83 -17.59
N GLU A 69 2.50 7.13 -17.47
CA GLU A 69 3.65 7.77 -18.12
C GLU A 69 4.67 8.13 -17.05
N ILE A 70 5.65 7.25 -16.89
CA ILE A 70 6.91 7.57 -16.19
C ILE A 70 7.77 8.30 -17.22
N ALA A 71 7.69 9.62 -17.24
CA ALA A 71 8.59 10.45 -18.02
C ALA A 71 9.23 11.54 -17.15
N GLY A 72 10.55 11.62 -17.25
CA GLY A 72 11.31 12.84 -17.03
C GLY A 72 11.57 13.25 -15.58
N LEU A 73 12.28 12.44 -14.78
CA LEU A 73 12.93 12.98 -13.56
C LEU A 73 13.76 14.23 -13.88
N ARG A 74 14.45 14.21 -15.04
CA ARG A 74 15.16 15.36 -15.58
C ARG A 74 14.23 16.54 -15.85
N THR A 75 13.12 16.32 -16.56
CA THR A 75 12.09 17.35 -16.83
C THR A 75 11.47 17.91 -15.55
N PHE A 76 11.26 17.07 -14.54
CA PHE A 76 10.82 17.49 -13.22
C PHE A 76 11.85 18.40 -12.55
N ILE A 77 13.12 18.00 -12.53
CA ILE A 77 14.22 18.80 -11.94
C ILE A 77 14.38 20.13 -12.68
N GLU A 78 14.37 20.11 -14.02
CA GLU A 78 14.42 21.31 -14.85
C GLU A 78 13.27 22.26 -14.47
N ARG A 79 12.03 21.76 -14.41
CA ARG A 79 10.87 22.58 -14.04
C ARG A 79 10.92 23.10 -12.60
N VAL A 80 11.39 22.30 -11.64
CA VAL A 80 11.59 22.76 -10.25
C VAL A 80 12.53 23.96 -10.22
N ASN A 81 13.62 23.90 -10.99
CA ASN A 81 14.59 25.00 -11.07
C ASN A 81 13.98 26.23 -11.75
N ASP A 82 13.18 26.03 -12.80
CA ASP A 82 12.56 27.12 -13.55
C ASP A 82 11.44 27.84 -12.76
N THR A 83 10.69 27.10 -11.94
CA THR A 83 9.57 27.65 -11.16
C THR A 83 9.90 27.81 -9.68
N MET A 84 11.19 27.86 -9.33
CA MET A 84 11.63 27.80 -7.93
C MET A 84 11.11 29.01 -7.14
N GLY A 85 10.30 28.74 -6.11
CA GLY A 85 9.69 29.77 -5.26
C GLY A 85 8.27 30.18 -5.66
N GLU A 86 7.74 29.66 -6.75
CA GLU A 86 6.37 29.92 -7.21
C GLU A 86 5.52 28.63 -7.25
N TYR A 87 4.19 28.79 -7.20
CA TYR A 87 3.28 27.66 -7.38
C TYR A 87 3.17 27.32 -8.87
N ASP A 88 3.48 26.07 -9.21
CA ASP A 88 3.30 25.53 -10.55
C ASP A 88 2.40 24.27 -10.52
N LEU A 89 1.27 24.37 -11.23
CA LEU A 89 0.25 23.33 -11.27
C LEU A 89 0.77 22.05 -11.95
N GLU A 90 1.56 22.18 -13.01
CA GLU A 90 2.05 21.03 -13.77
C GLU A 90 3.10 20.26 -12.98
N LEU A 91 4.01 20.95 -12.29
CA LEU A 91 4.97 20.40 -11.36
C LEU A 91 4.27 19.66 -10.22
N THR A 92 3.19 20.25 -9.70
CA THR A 92 2.36 19.60 -8.69
C THR A 92 1.71 18.33 -9.23
N ASN A 93 1.16 18.37 -10.45
CA ASN A 93 0.59 17.22 -11.14
C ASN A 93 1.64 16.13 -11.41
N MET A 94 2.87 16.49 -11.81
CA MET A 94 3.99 15.55 -12.00
C MET A 94 4.35 14.85 -10.68
N SER A 95 4.42 15.60 -9.58
CA SER A 95 4.66 15.05 -8.24
C SER A 95 3.55 14.10 -7.79
N ILE A 96 2.29 14.46 -8.01
CA ILE A 96 1.12 13.61 -7.69
C ILE A 96 1.17 12.30 -8.47
N LYS A 97 1.40 12.35 -9.80
CA LYS A 97 1.52 11.16 -10.66
C LYS A 97 2.61 10.21 -10.15
N ALA A 98 3.80 10.75 -9.85
CA ALA A 98 4.91 9.96 -9.35
C ALA A 98 4.60 9.28 -8.00
N ARG A 99 3.91 9.99 -7.09
CA ARG A 99 3.52 9.47 -5.78
C ARG A 99 2.45 8.38 -5.89
N ILE A 100 1.38 8.62 -6.64
CA ILE A 100 0.29 7.63 -6.84
C ILE A 100 0.85 6.34 -7.42
N THR A 101 1.71 6.42 -8.43
CA THR A 101 2.33 5.25 -9.06
C THR A 101 3.09 4.39 -8.03
N ARG A 102 3.86 5.03 -7.13
CA ARG A 102 4.59 4.34 -6.07
C ARG A 102 3.65 3.70 -5.05
N TYR A 103 2.61 4.41 -4.62
CA TYR A 103 1.65 3.87 -3.65
C TYR A 103 0.82 2.71 -4.23
N GLN A 104 0.40 2.78 -5.50
CA GLN A 104 -0.27 1.66 -6.18
C GLN A 104 0.64 0.44 -6.32
N ALA A 105 1.95 0.65 -6.55
CA ALA A 105 2.91 -0.45 -6.55
C ALA A 105 3.05 -1.09 -5.16
N LEU A 106 3.06 -0.29 -4.09
CA LEU A 106 3.09 -0.78 -2.71
C LEU A 106 1.81 -1.52 -2.33
N GLU A 107 0.63 -1.00 -2.71
CA GLU A 107 -0.67 -1.65 -2.51
C GLU A 107 -0.67 -3.06 -3.12
N LYS A 108 -0.19 -3.21 -4.36
CA LYS A 108 -0.05 -4.53 -5.02
C LYS A 108 0.90 -5.48 -4.28
N GLN A 109 1.98 -4.96 -3.69
CA GLN A 109 2.90 -5.77 -2.89
C GLN A 109 2.24 -6.25 -1.60
N ILE A 110 1.49 -5.37 -0.91
CA ILE A 110 0.71 -5.73 0.27
C ILE A 110 -0.34 -6.80 -0.08
N ASP A 111 -1.07 -6.63 -1.19
CA ASP A 111 -2.04 -7.61 -1.66
C ASP A 111 -1.40 -8.97 -1.93
N SER A 112 -0.23 -9.00 -2.55
CA SER A 112 0.50 -10.26 -2.76
C SER A 112 0.92 -10.92 -1.45
N ILE A 113 1.29 -10.15 -0.42
CA ILE A 113 1.66 -10.69 0.88
C ILE A 113 0.41 -11.21 1.61
N LEU A 114 -0.70 -10.46 1.60
CA LEU A 114 -1.97 -10.90 2.17
C LEU A 114 -2.46 -12.21 1.53
N GLN A 115 -2.42 -12.32 0.20
CA GLN A 115 -2.76 -13.56 -0.50
C GLN A 115 -1.93 -14.75 -0.01
N ARG A 116 -0.62 -14.56 0.21
CA ARG A 116 0.25 -15.60 0.77
C ARG A 116 -0.15 -15.96 2.19
N LEU A 117 -0.40 -14.96 3.04
CA LEU A 117 -0.82 -15.18 4.43
C LEU A 117 -2.14 -15.93 4.52
N TYR A 118 -3.12 -15.61 3.67
CA TYR A 118 -4.40 -16.31 3.59
C TYR A 118 -4.29 -17.72 3.00
N SER A 119 -3.28 -17.99 2.15
CA SER A 119 -3.06 -19.31 1.55
C SER A 119 -2.35 -20.32 2.46
N VAL A 120 -1.80 -19.87 3.60
CA VAL A 120 -1.25 -20.78 4.59
C VAL A 120 -2.40 -21.28 5.46
N ASP A 121 -2.87 -22.51 5.17
CA ASP A 121 -3.80 -23.21 6.05
C ASP A 121 -3.10 -23.52 7.39
N TYR A 122 -3.66 -22.98 8.49
CA TYR A 122 -3.30 -23.32 9.88
C TYR A 122 -4.40 -24.14 10.53
#